data_AF-A0A1R1YID3-F1
#
_entry.id   AF-A0A1R1YID3-F1
#
_cell.length_a   1.000
_cell.length_b   1.000
_cell.length_c   1.000
_cell.angle_alpha   90.00
_cell.angle_beta   90.00
_cell.angle_gamma   90.00
#
_symmetry.space_group_name_H-M   'P 1'
#
loop_
_entity.id
_entity.type
_entity.pdbx_description
1 polymer ?
#
loop_
_entity_poly.entity_id
_entity_poly.type
_entity_poly.pdbx_seq_one_letter_code
_entity_poly.pdbx_strand_id
1 'polypeptide(L)'
;MLKSGILIIFASMCLNGAYSQSAGNAEVDYSLNHNFYGNYRLTQKLGTCRNFGSLNAIRVKTLEDSEVMIYNGYNCINLVAKRDVCGTFTQKNIRSTFGIGHFSVMILPKSNACKYPKRKRNDDCD
;
A
#
# COMPACT_ATOMS: atom_id res chain seq x y z
N MET A 1 22.31 32.23 29.59
CA MET A 1 20.86 32.19 29.29
C MET A 1 20.67 31.32 28.06
N LEU A 2 20.48 30.01 28.25
CA LEU A 2 20.32 29.03 27.17
C LEU A 2 18.95 28.37 27.29
N LYS A 3 17.88 29.16 27.12
CA LYS A 3 16.49 28.72 27.25
C LYS A 3 15.69 29.17 26.02
N SER A 4 16.08 28.72 24.82
CA SER A 4 15.22 28.85 23.62
C SER A 4 15.46 27.79 22.55
N GLY A 5 16.36 26.82 22.76
CA GLY A 5 16.70 25.82 21.73
C GLY A 5 15.76 24.60 21.65
N ILE A 6 14.90 24.37 22.66
CA ILE A 6 14.15 23.10 22.77
C ILE A 6 12.82 23.13 22.00
N LEU A 7 12.24 24.32 21.76
CA LEU A 7 10.92 24.45 21.11
C LEU A 7 10.93 24.09 19.61
N ILE A 8 12.08 24.13 18.94
CA ILE A 8 12.17 23.83 17.49
C ILE A 8 12.21 22.31 17.22
N ILE A 9 12.62 21.50 18.20
CA ILE A 9 12.72 20.04 18.05
C ILE A 9 11.33 19.39 18.10
N PHE A 10 10.41 19.91 18.93
CA PHE A 10 9.04 19.39 19.00
C PHE A 10 8.21 19.72 17.75
N ALA A 11 8.42 20.88 17.12
CA ALA A 11 7.73 21.23 15.87
C ALA A 11 8.17 20.36 14.67
N SER A 12 9.39 19.82 14.70
CA SER A 12 9.90 18.95 13.63
C SER A 12 9.49 17.47 13.76
N MET A 13 8.98 17.03 14.91
CA MET A 13 8.43 15.68 15.09
C MET A 13 7.02 15.50 14.50
N CYS A 14 6.29 16.59 14.28
CA CYS A 14 5.00 16.58 13.58
C CYS A 14 5.14 16.56 12.04
N LEU A 15 6.36 16.69 11.51
CA LEU A 15 6.65 16.67 10.07
C LEU A 15 6.89 15.26 9.51
N ASN A 16 6.50 14.21 10.24
CA ASN A 16 6.47 12.85 9.70
C ASN A 16 5.38 12.75 8.64
N GLY A 17 5.76 13.08 7.41
CA GLY A 17 5.12 12.81 6.14
C GLY A 17 3.62 12.67 6.23
N ALA A 18 2.90 13.75 5.89
CA ALA A 18 1.51 13.67 5.46
C ALA A 18 1.43 12.78 4.20
N TYR A 19 1.55 11.46 4.39
CA TYR A 19 1.12 10.50 3.42
C TYR A 19 -0.39 10.68 3.34
N SER A 20 -0.87 11.16 2.20
CA SER A 20 -2.29 11.27 1.85
C SER A 20 -2.89 9.87 1.67
N GLN A 21 -2.81 9.07 2.72
CA GLN A 21 -3.39 7.73 2.81
C GLN A 21 -4.29 7.75 4.05
N SER A 22 -5.48 7.19 3.91
CA SER A 22 -6.44 7.08 5.01
C SER A 22 -6.46 5.64 5.53
N ALA A 23 -6.63 5.49 6.84
CA ALA A 23 -6.85 4.17 7.46
C ALA A 23 -8.01 3.43 6.76
N GLY A 24 -7.92 2.10 6.66
CA GLY A 24 -8.89 1.29 5.94
C GLY A 24 -8.90 1.45 4.42
N ASN A 25 -7.95 2.20 3.82
CA ASN A 25 -7.80 2.37 2.39
C ASN A 25 -6.39 2.06 1.91
N ALA A 26 -6.29 1.75 0.62
CA ALA A 26 -5.04 1.54 -0.11
C ALA A 26 -5.00 2.45 -1.34
N GLU A 27 -3.85 3.06 -1.59
CA GLU A 27 -3.55 3.72 -2.86
C GLU A 27 -2.95 2.68 -3.81
N VAL A 28 -3.51 2.58 -5.02
CA VAL A 28 -3.06 1.65 -6.05
C VAL A 28 -2.65 2.43 -7.28
N ASP A 29 -1.34 2.45 -7.54
CA ASP A 29 -0.75 2.92 -8.79
C ASP A 29 -0.64 1.75 -9.76
N TYR A 30 -1.03 1.93 -11.02
CA TYR A 30 -0.95 0.86 -12.00
C TYR A 30 -0.64 1.38 -13.41
N SER A 31 0.05 0.56 -14.21
CA SER A 31 0.54 0.98 -15.52
C SER A 31 0.69 -0.18 -16.50
N LEU A 32 0.59 0.14 -17.79
CA LEU A 32 1.01 -0.73 -18.90
C LEU A 32 2.54 -0.82 -19.02
N ASN A 33 3.27 0.14 -18.42
CA ASN A 33 4.72 0.21 -18.47
C ASN A 33 5.35 -0.27 -17.15
N HIS A 34 6.47 -0.99 -17.23
CA HIS A 34 7.17 -1.52 -16.06
C HIS A 34 7.80 -0.43 -15.16
N ASN A 35 8.05 0.75 -15.74
CA ASN A 35 8.63 1.90 -15.05
C ASN A 35 7.57 2.85 -14.46
N PHE A 36 6.28 2.52 -14.56
CA PHE A 36 5.16 3.37 -14.15
C PHE A 36 5.06 4.70 -14.91
N TYR A 37 5.66 4.82 -16.11
CA TYR A 37 5.39 5.98 -16.97
C TYR A 37 3.93 5.97 -17.42
N GLY A 38 3.24 7.11 -17.28
CA GLY A 38 1.81 7.24 -17.56
C GLY A 38 0.95 6.34 -16.67
N ASN A 39 1.30 6.20 -15.39
CA ASN A 39 0.50 5.42 -14.45
C ASN A 39 -0.85 6.09 -14.17
N TYR A 40 -1.82 5.24 -13.87
CA TYR A 40 -3.08 5.65 -13.25
C TYR A 40 -2.99 5.40 -11.76
N ARG A 41 -3.78 6.16 -11.00
CA ARG A 41 -3.85 6.06 -9.56
C ARG A 41 -5.30 5.98 -9.14
N LEU A 42 -5.58 5.09 -8.19
CA LEU A 42 -6.87 5.05 -7.52
C LEU A 42 -6.68 4.81 -6.03
N THR A 43 -7.69 5.19 -5.26
CA THR A 43 -7.81 4.83 -3.85
C THR A 43 -8.95 3.83 -3.73
N GLN A 44 -8.73 2.73 -3.00
CA GLN A 44 -9.76 1.73 -2.74
C GLN A 44 -9.81 1.36 -1.27
N LYS A 45 -11.01 1.04 -0.80
CA LYS A 45 -11.21 0.51 0.56
C LYS A 45 -10.64 -0.90 0.66
N LEU A 46 -9.99 -1.21 1.77
CA LEU A 46 -9.56 -2.58 2.09
C LEU A 46 -10.78 -3.52 2.12
N GLY A 47 -10.60 -4.77 1.70
CA GLY A 47 -11.69 -5.74 1.51
C GLY A 47 -12.37 -5.69 0.14
N THR A 48 -12.13 -4.63 -0.65
CA THR A 48 -12.77 -4.49 -1.97
C THR A 48 -12.00 -5.28 -3.02
N CYS A 49 -12.72 -6.06 -3.83
CA CYS A 49 -12.17 -6.65 -5.04
C CYS A 49 -12.09 -5.60 -6.15
N ARG A 50 -10.91 -5.41 -6.72
CA ARG A 50 -10.70 -4.50 -7.84
C ARG A 50 -10.23 -5.25 -9.07
N ASN A 51 -10.96 -5.07 -10.16
CA ASN A 51 -10.64 -5.64 -11.46
C ASN A 51 -9.62 -4.76 -12.18
N PHE A 52 -8.58 -5.38 -12.72
CA PHE A 52 -7.56 -4.76 -13.54
C PHE A 52 -7.50 -5.46 -14.91
N GLY A 53 -7.39 -4.66 -15.97
CA GLY A 53 -7.19 -5.18 -17.31
C GLY A 53 -5.78 -5.75 -17.50
N SER A 54 -5.31 -5.80 -18.74
CA SER A 54 -3.95 -6.24 -19.06
C SER A 54 -2.94 -5.17 -18.68
N LEU A 55 -2.52 -5.15 -17.41
CA LEU A 55 -1.53 -4.21 -16.89
C LEU A 55 -0.19 -4.92 -16.65
N ASN A 56 0.90 -4.17 -16.79
CA ASN A 56 2.23 -4.72 -16.63
C ASN A 56 2.81 -4.46 -15.23
N ALA A 57 2.38 -3.39 -14.56
CA ALA A 57 2.89 -3.03 -13.24
C ALA A 57 1.78 -2.55 -12.31
N ILE A 58 1.94 -2.90 -11.03
CA ILE A 58 1.09 -2.43 -9.94
C ILE A 58 1.96 -2.07 -8.74
N ARG A 59 1.59 -0.99 -8.06
CA ARG A 59 2.14 -0.60 -6.77
C ARG A 59 0.98 -0.33 -5.84
N VAL A 60 1.01 -1.00 -4.70
CA VAL A 60 0.03 -0.85 -3.64
C VAL A 60 0.70 -0.16 -2.48
N LYS A 61 0.09 0.90 -1.95
CA LYS A 61 0.53 1.58 -0.73
C LYS A 61 -0.58 1.51 0.30
N THR A 62 -0.21 1.20 1.54
CA THR A 62 -1.13 1.11 2.68
C THR A 62 -0.47 1.71 3.91
N LEU A 63 -1.25 2.33 4.81
CA LEU A 63 -0.76 2.71 6.14
C LEU A 63 -0.74 1.53 7.11
N GLU A 64 -1.69 0.62 6.95
CA GLU A 64 -1.89 -0.51 7.82
C GLU A 64 -1.18 -1.74 7.26
N ASP A 65 -0.79 -2.65 8.16
CA ASP A 65 -0.26 -3.95 7.72
C ASP A 65 -1.37 -4.67 6.98
N SER A 66 -1.04 -5.08 5.76
CA SER A 66 -2.02 -5.62 4.84
C SER A 66 -1.47 -6.83 4.10
N GLU A 67 -2.37 -7.61 3.51
CA GLU A 67 -2.05 -8.66 2.55
C GLU A 67 -2.66 -8.27 1.20
N VAL A 68 -1.84 -8.22 0.16
CA VAL A 68 -2.28 -8.11 -1.22
C VAL A 68 -2.49 -9.50 -1.77
N MET A 69 -3.72 -9.78 -2.19
CA MET A 69 -4.12 -11.02 -2.83
C MET A 69 -4.35 -10.76 -4.33
N ILE A 70 -3.68 -11.53 -5.18
CA ILE A 70 -3.71 -11.39 -6.64
C ILE A 70 -4.42 -12.59 -7.22
N TYR A 71 -5.42 -12.32 -8.05
CA TYR A 71 -6.30 -13.32 -8.65
C TYR A 71 -6.21 -13.29 -10.17
N ASN A 72 -6.30 -14.45 -10.82
CA ASN A 72 -6.37 -14.56 -12.27
C ASN A 72 -7.78 -14.22 -12.74
N GLY A 73 -7.90 -13.30 -13.69
CA GLY A 73 -9.18 -12.82 -14.19
C GLY A 73 -9.89 -11.88 -13.21
N TYR A 74 -11.20 -11.74 -13.39
CA TYR A 74 -12.02 -10.77 -12.67
C TYR A 74 -12.70 -11.38 -11.43
N ASN A 75 -13.17 -10.50 -10.54
CA ASN A 75 -14.02 -10.81 -9.38
C ASN A 75 -13.35 -11.57 -8.24
N CYS A 76 -12.02 -11.63 -8.20
CA CYS A 76 -11.25 -12.19 -7.09
C CYS A 76 -11.61 -13.63 -6.71
N ILE A 77 -11.80 -14.50 -7.72
CA ILE A 77 -12.18 -15.91 -7.51
C ILE A 77 -10.96 -16.84 -7.53
N ASN A 78 -10.10 -16.71 -8.53
CA ASN A 78 -8.98 -17.64 -8.77
C ASN A 78 -7.66 -17.09 -8.19
N LEU A 79 -7.38 -17.35 -6.91
CA LEU A 79 -6.21 -16.82 -6.22
C LEU A 79 -4.90 -17.41 -6.78
N VAL A 80 -3.94 -16.55 -7.11
CA VAL A 80 -2.63 -16.92 -7.69
C VAL A 80 -1.49 -16.59 -6.74
N ALA A 81 -1.58 -15.48 -6.01
CA ALA A 81 -0.52 -15.05 -5.12
C ALA A 81 -1.04 -14.26 -3.91
N LYS A 82 -0.29 -14.34 -2.81
CA LYS A 82 -0.44 -13.52 -1.62
C LYS A 82 0.90 -12.87 -1.28
N ARG A 83 0.86 -11.60 -0.89
CA ARG A 83 2.03 -10.83 -0.48
C ARG A 83 1.69 -9.93 0.69
N ASP A 84 2.46 -10.05 1.76
CA ASP A 84 2.37 -9.12 2.89
C ASP A 84 2.90 -7.74 2.49
N VAL A 85 2.26 -6.69 2.99
CA VAL A 85 2.54 -5.29 2.65
C VAL A 85 2.69 -4.46 3.92
N CYS A 86 3.88 -3.89 4.05
CA CYS A 86 4.34 -3.07 5.17
C CYS A 86 4.61 -1.64 4.69
N GLY A 87 3.59 -0.96 4.18
CA GLY A 87 3.72 0.39 3.61
C GLY A 87 3.62 0.41 2.09
N THR A 88 4.48 -0.31 1.37
CA THR A 88 4.43 -0.36 -0.09
C THR A 88 4.84 -1.71 -0.66
N PHE A 89 4.03 -2.21 -1.59
CA PHE A 89 4.32 -3.36 -2.44
C PHE A 89 4.40 -2.88 -3.89
N THR A 90 5.37 -3.37 -4.66
CA THR A 90 5.49 -3.07 -6.09
C THR A 90 5.77 -4.35 -6.84
N GLN A 91 4.94 -4.65 -7.84
CA GLN A 91 5.22 -5.69 -8.82
C GLN A 91 5.37 -5.06 -10.20
N LYS A 92 6.52 -5.34 -10.82
CA LYS A 92 6.78 -5.04 -12.22
C LYS A 92 6.68 -6.35 -13.00
N ASN A 93 6.10 -6.30 -14.19
CA ASN A 93 5.89 -7.46 -15.07
C ASN A 93 4.94 -8.53 -14.50
N ILE A 94 3.66 -8.16 -14.34
CA ILE A 94 2.58 -9.06 -13.88
C ILE A 94 2.54 -10.37 -14.69
N ARG A 95 2.56 -10.29 -16.02
CA ARG A 95 2.45 -11.46 -16.89
C ARG A 95 3.58 -12.45 -16.70
N SER A 96 4.82 -11.96 -16.60
CA SER A 96 5.98 -12.83 -16.38
C SER A 96 6.00 -13.41 -14.96
N THR A 97 5.60 -12.61 -13.97
CA THR A 97 5.66 -13.02 -12.55
C THR A 97 4.59 -14.04 -12.18
N PHE A 98 3.37 -13.87 -12.70
CA PHE A 98 2.21 -14.68 -12.29
C PHE A 98 1.61 -15.52 -13.42
N GLY A 99 2.08 -15.35 -14.66
CA GLY A 99 1.53 -16.07 -15.82
C GLY A 99 0.13 -15.64 -16.24
N ILE A 100 -0.32 -14.45 -15.84
CA ILE A 100 -1.71 -13.96 -16.06
C ILE A 100 -1.76 -12.75 -16.99
N GLY A 101 -2.82 -12.68 -17.81
CA GLY A 101 -3.09 -11.55 -18.70
C GLY A 101 -3.96 -10.48 -18.03
N HIS A 102 -5.13 -10.89 -17.52
CA HIS A 102 -6.04 -10.06 -16.74
C HIS A 102 -6.01 -10.50 -15.29
N PHE A 103 -6.23 -9.59 -14.35
CA PHE A 103 -6.17 -9.93 -12.94
C PHE A 103 -7.07 -9.04 -12.10
N SER A 104 -7.36 -9.50 -10.90
CA SER A 104 -8.02 -8.70 -9.88
C SER A 104 -7.22 -8.75 -8.60
N VAL A 105 -7.36 -7.71 -7.79
CA VAL A 105 -6.64 -7.58 -6.53
C VAL A 105 -7.63 -7.29 -5.42
N MET A 106 -7.43 -7.97 -4.30
CA MET A 106 -8.05 -7.64 -3.03
C MET A 106 -6.96 -7.34 -2.01
N ILE A 107 -7.12 -6.27 -1.26
CA ILE A 107 -6.16 -5.86 -0.23
C ILE A 107 -6.89 -5.98 1.10
N LEU A 108 -6.40 -6.82 1.99
CA LEU A 108 -7.01 -7.07 3.29
C LEU A 108 -6.12 -6.55 4.41
N PRO A 109 -6.69 -5.99 5.49
CA PRO A 109 -5.92 -5.74 6.69
C PRO A 109 -5.45 -7.08 7.25
N LYS A 110 -4.18 -7.16 7.65
CA LYS A 110 -3.60 -8.37 8.24
C LYS A 110 -2.74 -7.97 9.43
N SER A 111 -3.23 -8.29 10.63
CA SER A 111 -2.47 -8.06 11.85
C SER A 111 -1.17 -8.86 11.81
N ASN A 112 -0.07 -8.22 12.23
CA ASN A 112 1.27 -8.82 12.30
C ASN A 112 1.80 -9.35 10.96
N ALA A 113 1.31 -8.87 9.81
CA ALA A 113 1.92 -9.19 8.51
C ALA A 113 3.40 -8.78 8.48
N CYS A 114 3.70 -7.70 9.21
CA CYS A 114 5.02 -7.12 9.30
C CYS A 114 5.55 -7.37 10.71
N LYS A 115 6.57 -8.21 10.86
CA LYS A 115 7.18 -8.56 12.17
C LYS A 115 7.96 -7.41 12.83
N TYR A 116 7.80 -6.18 12.35
CA TYR A 116 8.45 -5.04 12.97
C TYR A 116 7.66 -4.64 14.23
N PRO A 117 8.32 -4.37 15.37
CA PRO A 117 7.65 -3.81 16.53
C PRO A 117 7.11 -2.44 16.14
N LYS A 118 5.81 -2.38 15.81
CA LYS A 118 5.10 -1.12 15.65
C LYS A 118 5.08 -0.47 17.03
N ARG A 119 5.85 0.62 17.20
CA ARG A 119 5.63 1.51 18.34
C ARG A 119 4.16 1.92 18.30
N LYS A 120 3.38 1.47 19.30
CA LYS A 120 2.05 2.03 19.54
C LYS A 120 2.23 3.55 19.55
N ARG A 121 1.47 4.25 18.72
CA ARG A 121 1.32 5.68 18.86
C ARG A 121 0.73 5.85 20.26
N ASN A 122 1.48 6.40 21.19
CA ASN A 122 0.84 6.96 22.38
C ASN A 122 0.02 8.12 21.85
N ASP A 123 -1.29 8.04 22.01
CA ASP A 123 -2.21 9.16 21.81
C ASP A 123 -2.07 10.20 22.95
N ASP A 124 -0.85 10.38 23.46
CA ASP A 124 -0.50 11.44 24.41
C ASP A 124 -0.07 12.65 23.59
N CYS A 125 -1.05 13.32 23.01
CA CYS A 125 -0.92 14.69 22.54
C CYS A 125 -1.94 15.52 23.34
N ASP A 126 -1.60 15.78 24.61
CA ASP A 126 -2.13 16.89 25.40
C ASP A 126 -1.14 18.07 25.33
#